data_AF-A0A850KDT7-F1
#
_entry.id   AF-A0A850KDT7-F1
#
_cell.length_a   1.000
_cell.length_b   1.000
_cell.length_c   1.000
_cell.angle_alpha   90.00
_cell.angle_beta   90.00
_cell.angle_gamma   90.00
#
_symmetry.space_group_name_H-M   'P 1'
#
loop_
_entity.id
_entity.type
_entity.pdbx_description
1 polymer ?
#
loop_
_entity_poly.entity_id
_entity_poly.type
_entity_poly.pdbx_seq_one_letter_code
_entity_poly.pdbx_strand_id
1 'polypeptide(L)'
;MTQRAASKLHVYLIAILGIVIWGGSPAATKLAVQSFDGFSVAILRTVFAAALVLPFALVKKLPLPITRSGWVTLGFASVIGNIAYVILFSIGIERTSTIHAALIIASAPIFTGLIGFSVEKKWPRPLWWVGAAVAF
;
A
#
# COMPACT_ATOMS: atom_id res chain seq x y z
N MET A 1 -13.00 -18.21 21.84
CA MET A 1 -12.50 -18.06 20.46
C MET A 1 -11.00 -18.31 20.46
N THR A 2 -10.59 -19.53 20.18
CA THR A 2 -9.19 -19.96 20.14
C THR A 2 -8.57 -19.47 18.83
N GLN A 3 -7.77 -18.39 18.88
CA GLN A 3 -6.86 -18.05 17.78
C GLN A 3 -5.87 -19.21 17.65
N ARG A 4 -6.05 -20.06 16.63
CA ARG A 4 -4.99 -20.96 16.19
C ARG A 4 -3.81 -20.07 15.78
N ALA A 5 -2.71 -20.13 16.53
CA ALA A 5 -1.47 -19.52 16.11
C ALA A 5 -1.12 -20.08 14.73
N ALA A 6 -1.18 -19.25 13.69
CA ALA A 6 -0.77 -19.64 12.35
C ALA A 6 0.69 -20.13 12.45
N SER A 7 1.00 -21.27 11.83
CA SER A 7 2.39 -21.76 11.85
C SER A 7 3.29 -20.72 11.18
N LYS A 8 4.52 -20.55 11.67
CA LYS A 8 5.48 -19.57 11.13
C LYS A 8 5.61 -19.70 9.60
N LEU A 9 5.56 -20.93 9.08
CA LEU A 9 5.57 -21.23 7.65
C LEU A 9 4.41 -20.57 6.90
N HIS A 10 3.18 -20.66 7.40
CA HIS A 10 2.01 -20.02 6.76
C HIS A 10 2.17 -18.51 6.66
N VAL A 11 2.68 -17.87 7.73
CA VAL A 11 2.91 -16.42 7.74
C VAL A 11 3.95 -16.03 6.69
N TYR A 12 5.07 -16.76 6.60
CA TYR A 12 6.10 -16.50 5.60
C TYR A 12 5.59 -16.71 4.17
N LEU A 13 4.80 -17.75 3.92
CA LEU A 13 4.22 -17.99 2.59
C LEU A 13 3.30 -16.86 2.14
N ILE A 14 2.44 -16.37 3.03
CA ILE A 14 1.55 -15.23 2.74
C ILE A 14 2.37 -13.95 2.50
N ALA A 15 3.44 -13.74 3.28
CA ALA A 15 4.32 -12.58 3.12
C ALA A 15 5.04 -12.62 1.76
N ILE A 16 5.61 -13.77 1.37
CA ILE A 16 6.27 -13.96 0.07
C ILE A 16 5.28 -13.70 -1.07
N LEU A 17 4.06 -14.24 -0.98
CA LEU A 17 3.03 -13.98 -1.98
C LEU A 17 2.73 -12.48 -2.09
N GLY A 18 2.61 -11.79 -0.95
CA GLY A 18 2.44 -10.34 -0.92
C GLY A 18 3.59 -9.59 -1.60
N ILE A 19 4.84 -9.98 -1.32
CA ILE A 19 6.04 -9.37 -1.92
C ILE A 19 6.06 -9.59 -3.43
N VAL A 20 5.74 -10.80 -3.92
CA VAL A 20 5.74 -11.11 -5.35
C VAL A 20 4.64 -10.32 -6.08
N ILE A 21 3.41 -10.32 -5.55
CA ILE A 21 2.28 -9.60 -6.15
C ILE A 21 2.54 -8.10 -6.15
N TRP A 22 2.98 -7.55 -5.02
CA TRP A 22 3.15 -6.11 -4.86
C TRP A 22 4.43 -5.59 -5.51
N GLY A 23 5.53 -6.34 -5.41
CA GLY A 23 6.82 -6.00 -6.03
C GLY A 23 6.79 -5.99 -7.56
N GLY A 24 5.89 -6.77 -8.18
CA GLY A 24 5.64 -6.71 -9.62
C GLY A 24 4.80 -5.50 -10.06
N SER A 25 4.13 -4.80 -9.13
CA SER A 25 3.21 -3.70 -9.44
C SER A 25 3.86 -2.55 -10.23
N PRO A 26 5.09 -2.08 -9.93
CA PRO A 26 5.74 -1.02 -10.70
C PRO A 26 5.97 -1.41 -12.16
N ALA A 27 6.44 -2.63 -12.42
CA ALA A 27 6.66 -3.13 -13.78
C ALA A 27 5.33 -3.25 -14.55
N ALA A 28 4.31 -3.83 -13.94
CA ALA A 28 2.97 -3.93 -14.54
C ALA A 28 2.36 -2.55 -14.82
N THR A 29 2.53 -1.60 -13.90
CA THR A 29 2.07 -0.22 -14.09
C THR A 29 2.84 0.45 -15.23
N LYS A 30 4.16 0.23 -15.32
CA LYS A 30 4.98 0.78 -16.40
C LYS A 30 4.56 0.26 -17.77
N LEU A 31 4.14 -1.00 -17.87
CA LEU A 31 3.56 -1.56 -19.10
C LEU A 31 2.20 -0.92 -19.42
N ALA A 32 1.31 -0.77 -18.42
CA ALA A 32 -0.01 -0.18 -18.65
C ALA A 32 0.06 1.28 -19.13
N VAL A 33 0.99 2.07 -18.58
CA VAL A 33 1.17 3.49 -18.97
C VAL A 33 1.79 3.68 -20.36
N GLN A 34 2.16 2.60 -21.06
CA GLN A 34 2.55 2.68 -22.47
C GLN A 34 1.33 2.83 -23.41
N SER A 35 0.16 2.39 -22.95
CA SER A 35 -1.08 2.42 -23.74
C SER A 35 -2.13 3.39 -23.19
N PHE A 36 -2.03 3.75 -21.91
CA PHE A 36 -2.95 4.66 -21.22
C PHE A 36 -2.15 5.72 -20.46
N ASP A 37 -2.72 6.91 -20.23
CA ASP A 37 -2.09 7.88 -19.33
C ASP A 37 -2.14 7.39 -17.86
N GLY A 38 -1.23 7.90 -17.02
CA GLY A 38 -1.09 7.46 -15.64
C GLY A 38 -2.34 7.66 -14.79
N PHE A 39 -3.15 8.68 -15.09
CA PHE A 39 -4.41 8.92 -14.37
C PHE A 39 -5.47 7.88 -14.73
N SER A 40 -5.62 7.56 -16.01
CA SER A 40 -6.50 6.46 -16.46
C SER A 40 -6.08 5.11 -15.89
N VAL A 41 -4.78 4.80 -15.88
CA VAL A 41 -4.26 3.56 -15.24
C VAL A 41 -4.63 3.50 -13.76
N ALA A 42 -4.52 4.62 -13.05
CA ALA A 42 -4.87 4.69 -11.63
C ALA A 42 -6.36 4.46 -11.36
N ILE A 43 -7.24 5.06 -12.17
CA ILE A 43 -8.69 4.84 -12.09
C ILE A 43 -9.00 3.37 -12.36
N LEU A 44 -8.49 2.81 -13.47
CA LEU A 44 -8.72 1.41 -13.83
C LEU A 44 -8.27 0.48 -12.71
N ARG A 45 -7.06 0.68 -12.17
CA ARG A 45 -6.52 -0.12 -11.06
C ARG A 45 -7.43 -0.06 -9.82
N THR A 46 -7.94 1.13 -9.48
CA THR A 46 -8.80 1.32 -8.30
C THR A 46 -10.18 0.69 -8.50
N VAL A 47 -10.79 0.88 -9.67
CA VAL A 47 -12.11 0.30 -10.00
C VAL A 47 -12.02 -1.23 -10.06
N PHE A 48 -10.98 -1.78 -10.69
CA PHE A 48 -10.79 -3.24 -10.75
C PHE A 48 -10.57 -3.84 -9.36
N ALA A 49 -9.76 -3.19 -8.52
CA ALA A 49 -9.57 -3.62 -7.14
C ALA A 49 -10.89 -3.60 -6.35
N ALA A 50 -11.67 -2.53 -6.48
CA ALA A 50 -12.99 -2.43 -5.85
C ALA A 50 -13.94 -3.54 -6.34
N ALA A 51 -13.98 -3.80 -7.65
CA ALA A 51 -14.82 -4.85 -8.24
C ALA A 51 -14.45 -6.26 -7.75
N LEU A 52 -13.18 -6.52 -7.45
CA LEU A 52 -12.72 -7.81 -6.91
C LEU A 52 -12.93 -7.93 -5.40
N VAL A 53 -12.64 -6.87 -4.64
CA VAL A 53 -12.64 -6.90 -3.17
C VAL A 53 -14.05 -6.70 -2.60
N LEU A 54 -14.90 -5.88 -3.25
CA LEU A 54 -16.24 -5.58 -2.73
C LEU A 54 -17.14 -6.83 -2.64
N PRO A 55 -17.23 -7.72 -3.65
CA PRO A 55 -18.00 -8.96 -3.51
C PRO A 55 -17.49 -9.83 -2.38
N PHE A 56 -16.17 -9.95 -2.22
CA PHE A 56 -15.57 -10.69 -1.11
C PHE A 56 -15.96 -10.09 0.24
N ALA A 57 -15.89 -8.76 0.38
CA ALA A 57 -16.29 -8.05 1.60
C ALA A 57 -17.77 -8.28 1.94
N LEU A 58 -18.65 -8.26 0.93
CA LEU A 58 -20.09 -8.51 1.08
C LEU A 58 -20.39 -9.96 1.49
N VAL A 59 -19.77 -10.94 0.82
CA VAL A 59 -19.92 -12.37 1.14
C VAL A 59 -19.42 -12.68 2.54
N LYS A 60 -18.29 -12.07 2.95
CA LYS A 60 -17.73 -12.21 4.29
C LYS A 60 -18.43 -11.34 5.34
N LYS A 61 -19.41 -10.52 4.96
CA LYS A 61 -20.16 -9.61 5.83
C LYS A 61 -19.22 -8.81 6.73
N LEU A 62 -18.16 -8.23 6.14
CA LEU A 62 -17.20 -7.44 6.89
C LEU A 62 -17.93 -6.31 7.62
N PRO A 63 -17.66 -6.11 8.92
CA PRO A 63 -18.38 -5.10 9.70
C PRO A 63 -18.05 -3.71 9.18
N LEU A 64 -19.09 -2.90 8.99
CA LEU A 64 -18.93 -1.48 8.68
C LEU A 64 -18.63 -0.69 9.96
N PRO A 65 -17.94 0.46 9.86
CA PRO A 65 -17.75 1.35 11.00
C PRO A 65 -19.09 1.78 11.60
N ILE A 66 -19.18 1.74 12.93
CA ILE A 66 -20.39 2.14 13.66
C ILE A 66 -20.33 3.63 14.01
N THR A 67 -19.14 4.17 14.24
CA THR A 67 -18.94 5.55 14.70
C THR A 67 -18.55 6.48 13.56
N ARG A 68 -18.90 7.77 13.71
CA ARG A 68 -18.45 8.82 12.77
C ARG A 68 -16.92 8.85 12.64
N SER A 69 -16.21 8.69 13.75
CA SER A 69 -14.74 8.61 13.74
C SER A 69 -14.25 7.43 12.90
N GLY A 70 -14.87 6.26 13.01
CA GLY A 70 -14.53 5.10 12.17
C GLY A 70 -14.76 5.36 10.67
N TRP A 71 -15.84 6.04 10.30
CA TRP A 71 -16.10 6.46 8.92
C TRP A 71 -15.07 7.47 8.41
N VAL A 72 -14.66 8.42 9.25
CA VAL A 72 -13.61 9.39 8.90
C VAL A 72 -12.28 8.67 8.69
N THR A 73 -11.89 7.76 9.58
CA THR A 73 -10.67 6.96 9.43
C THR A 73 -10.69 6.11 8.17
N LEU A 74 -11.84 5.47 7.89
CA LEU A 74 -12.01 4.69 6.66
C LEU A 74 -11.86 5.58 5.42
N GLY A 75 -12.57 6.70 5.36
CA GLY A 75 -12.49 7.64 4.24
C GLY A 75 -11.07 8.19 4.04
N PHE A 76 -10.40 8.60 5.13
CA PHE A 76 -9.03 9.10 5.08
C PHE A 76 -8.05 8.03 4.60
N ALA A 77 -8.14 6.81 5.13
CA ALA A 77 -7.30 5.69 4.72
C ALA A 77 -7.53 5.29 3.25
N SER A 78 -8.78 5.31 2.77
CA SER A 78 -9.11 5.04 1.38
C SER A 78 -8.57 6.13 0.44
N VAL A 79 -8.77 7.40 0.78
CA VAL A 79 -8.34 8.52 -0.08
C VAL A 79 -6.82 8.63 -0.09
N ILE A 80 -6.16 8.70 1.07
CA ILE A 80 -4.72 8.91 1.16
C ILE A 80 -3.96 7.61 0.86
N GLY A 81 -4.35 6.52 1.52
CA GLY A 81 -3.62 5.26 1.45
C GLY A 81 -3.82 4.46 0.16
N ASN A 82 -4.89 4.72 -0.59
CA ASN A 82 -5.15 4.03 -1.85
C ASN A 82 -5.30 4.99 -3.04
N ILE A 83 -6.31 5.86 -3.06
CA ILE A 83 -6.65 6.64 -4.26
C ILE A 83 -5.51 7.60 -4.63
N ALA A 84 -5.10 8.46 -3.71
CA ALA A 84 -4.03 9.42 -3.92
C ALA A 84 -2.70 8.72 -4.21
N TYR A 85 -2.37 7.67 -3.44
CA TYR A 85 -1.17 6.85 -3.68
C TYR A 85 -1.17 6.28 -5.10
N VAL A 86 -2.24 5.61 -5.53
CA VAL A 86 -2.30 4.95 -6.84
C VAL A 86 -2.24 5.96 -7.99
N ILE A 87 -2.87 7.12 -7.84
CA ILE A 87 -2.80 8.21 -8.84
C ILE A 87 -1.37 8.74 -8.95
N LEU A 88 -0.79 9.19 -7.83
CA LEU A 88 0.55 9.77 -7.81
C LEU A 88 1.61 8.75 -8.25
N PHE A 89 1.45 7.49 -7.84
CA PHE A 89 2.32 6.40 -8.24
C PHE A 89 2.26 6.14 -9.74
N SER A 90 1.06 6.04 -10.32
CA SER A 90 0.91 5.76 -11.76
C SER A 90 1.44 6.91 -12.62
N ILE A 91 1.15 8.16 -12.25
CA ILE A 91 1.70 9.35 -12.92
C ILE A 91 3.23 9.40 -12.75
N GLY A 92 3.74 9.06 -11.57
CA GLY A 92 5.17 9.00 -11.30
C GLY A 92 5.86 7.97 -12.20
N ILE A 93 5.31 6.76 -12.28
CA ILE A 93 5.80 5.67 -13.13
C ILE A 93 5.75 6.04 -14.62
N GLU A 94 4.72 6.74 -15.07
CA GLU A 94 4.64 7.26 -16.43
C GLU A 94 5.86 8.13 -16.77
N ARG A 95 6.26 9.01 -15.83
CA ARG A 95 7.34 9.98 -16.00
C ARG A 95 8.74 9.47 -15.63
N THR A 96 8.87 8.26 -15.11
CA THR A 96 10.15 7.71 -14.65
C THR A 96 10.35 6.24 -15.04
N SER A 97 11.47 5.64 -14.65
CA SER A 97 11.71 4.20 -14.85
C SER A 97 11.28 3.39 -13.63
N THR A 98 11.04 2.10 -13.84
CA THR A 98 10.70 1.15 -12.75
C THR A 98 11.76 1.16 -11.65
N ILE A 99 13.04 1.33 -12.00
CA ILE A 99 14.17 1.39 -11.04
C ILE A 99 14.07 2.64 -10.17
N HIS A 100 13.87 3.83 -10.76
CA HIS A 100 13.74 5.06 -9.99
C HIS A 100 12.54 5.02 -9.05
N ALA A 101 11.40 4.49 -9.51
CA ALA A 101 10.22 4.34 -8.67
C ALA A 101 10.44 3.35 -7.51
N ALA A 102 11.16 2.24 -7.75
CA ALA A 102 11.52 1.28 -6.71
C ALA A 102 12.41 1.92 -5.64
N LEU A 103 13.42 2.70 -6.05
CA LEU A 103 14.28 3.45 -5.12
C LEU A 103 13.48 4.47 -4.29
N ILE A 104 12.55 5.21 -4.92
CA ILE A 104 11.67 6.14 -4.20
C ILE A 104 10.82 5.39 -3.18
N ILE A 105 10.22 4.25 -3.53
CA ILE A 105 9.44 3.44 -2.58
C ILE A 105 10.31 2.89 -1.45
N ALA A 106 11.55 2.50 -1.73
CA ALA A 106 12.47 2.01 -0.70
C ALA A 106 12.75 3.09 0.36
N SER A 107 12.63 4.38 0.04
CA SER A 107 12.72 5.49 1.01
C SER A 107 11.47 5.68 1.88
N ALA A 108 10.38 4.95 1.63
CA ALA A 108 9.13 5.08 2.37
C ALA A 108 9.27 4.96 3.91
N PRO A 109 10.15 4.11 4.47
CA PRO A 109 10.39 4.10 5.91
C PRO A 109 10.78 5.48 6.42
N ILE A 110 11.74 6.17 5.79
CA ILE A 110 12.21 7.51 6.20
C ILE A 110 11.03 8.48 6.37
N PHE A 111 10.17 8.59 5.36
CA PHE A 111 8.97 9.43 5.42
C PHE A 111 7.97 8.95 6.47
N THR A 112 7.79 7.64 6.62
CA THR A 112 6.91 7.04 7.64
C THR A 112 7.38 7.42 9.04
N GLY A 113 8.68 7.38 9.32
CA GLY A 113 9.25 7.78 10.60
C GLY A 113 9.07 9.26 10.89
N LEU A 114 9.26 10.13 9.89
CA LEU A 114 9.05 11.58 10.01
C LEU A 114 7.58 11.94 10.27
N ILE A 115 6.65 11.32 9.53
CA ILE A 115 5.21 11.51 9.73
C ILE A 115 4.79 10.95 11.09
N GLY A 116 5.29 9.76 11.45
CA GLY A 116 5.04 9.14 12.76
C GLY A 116 5.48 10.04 13.92
N PHE A 117 6.68 10.62 13.84
CA PHE A 117 7.13 11.63 14.82
C PHE A 117 6.19 12.83 14.89
N SER A 118 5.69 13.31 13.75
CA SER A 118 4.81 14.48 13.70
C SER A 118 3.46 14.22 14.41
N VAL A 119 2.96 12.99 14.35
CA VAL A 119 1.70 12.57 15.00
C VAL A 119 1.91 12.19 16.47
N GLU A 120 2.91 11.36 16.75
CA GLU A 120 3.14 10.79 18.09
C GLU A 120 4.03 11.66 18.99
N LYS A 121 4.70 12.66 18.41
CA LYS A 121 5.70 13.52 19.07
C LYS A 121 6.86 12.71 19.68
N LYS A 122 7.10 11.49 19.20
CA LYS A 122 8.14 10.57 19.68
C LYS A 122 8.94 10.00 18.50
N TRP A 123 10.26 9.98 18.64
CA TRP A 123 11.13 9.47 17.58
C TRP A 123 11.10 7.94 17.54
N PRO A 124 11.19 7.33 16.34
CA PRO A 124 11.47 5.90 16.22
C PRO A 124 12.77 5.56 16.93
N ARG A 125 12.85 4.34 17.47
CA ARG A 125 14.07 3.84 18.11
C ARG A 125 15.26 3.91 17.13
N PRO A 126 16.50 4.14 17.59
CA PRO A 126 17.68 4.17 16.71
C PRO A 126 17.81 2.96 15.79
N LEU A 127 17.43 1.77 16.28
CA LEU A 127 17.45 0.53 15.49
C LEU A 127 16.52 0.56 14.27
N TRP A 128 15.43 1.32 14.33
CA TRP A 128 14.53 1.49 13.19
C TRP A 128 15.22 2.26 12.04
N TRP A 129 16.07 3.25 12.35
CA TRP A 129 16.82 4.00 11.36
C TRP A 129 17.88 3.13 10.67
N VAL A 130 18.56 2.26 11.44
CA VAL A 130 19.48 1.26 10.88
C VAL A 130 18.72 0.31 9.95
N GLY A 131 17.56 -0.20 10.38
CA GLY A 131 16.72 -1.06 9.55
C GLY A 131 16.24 -0.35 8.27
N ALA A 132 15.83 0.91 8.37
CA ALA A 132 15.43 1.73 7.23
C ALA A 132 16.59 1.95 6.25
N ALA A 133 17.80 2.18 6.75
CA ALA A 133 18.98 2.38 5.92
C ALA A 133 19.45 1.10 5.22
N VAL A 134 19.33 -0.07 5.87
CA VAL A 134 19.67 -1.37 5.27
C VAL A 134 18.62 -1.83 4.27
N ALA A 135 17.36 -1.46 4.46
CA ALA A 135 16.26 -1.79 3.55
C ALA A 135 16.26 -0.93 2.27
N PHE A 136 17.01 0.18 2.25
CA PHE A 136 17.22 1.05 1.11
C PHE A 136 18.33 0.52 0.20
#